data_AF-G7GK86-F1
#
_entry.id   AF-G7GK86-F1
#
_cell.length_a   1.000
_cell.length_b   1.000
_cell.length_c   1.000
_cell.angle_alpha   90.00
_cell.angle_beta   90.00
_cell.angle_gamma   90.00
#
_symmetry.space_group_name_H-M   'P 1'
#
loop_
_entity.id
_entity.type
_entity.pdbx_description
1 polymer ?
#
loop_
_entity_poly.entity_id
_entity_poly.type
_entity_poly.pdbx_seq_one_letter_code
_entity_poly.pdbx_strand_id
1 'polypeptide(L)'
;MVIHRLSEMNEPTESGPTAPLAPVGDQPASPWATVAALTLLVGLAAVLGLFTGAGRTSALGNPVRSGESPAAQTILVLTGDHPDRAAAVVPAEFAAVMGYHPTVSGGLTINPTGSCSSSIDLPDRFEPFCRAHDFGYDLLRYADRSGRPLGGWARRTLDQTLVRQMHASCTAPACHAAAETARAGLGLNSWRQHFGPPTRSESILSIGTSLAGTVASLWTAPARELIGALR
;
A
#
# COMPACT_ATOMS: atom_id res chain seq x y z
N MET A 1 30.36 74.61 20.44
CA MET A 1 29.46 75.78 20.44
C MET A 1 28.04 75.24 20.41
N VAL A 2 27.32 75.35 21.55
CA VAL A 2 25.84 75.48 21.77
C VAL A 2 24.96 74.41 21.07
N ILE A 3 23.95 73.76 21.66
CA ILE A 3 22.77 74.34 22.32
C ILE A 3 22.11 73.33 23.29
N HIS A 4 21.58 73.91 24.37
CA HIS A 4 20.85 73.35 25.50
C HIS A 4 19.38 72.98 25.19
N ARG A 5 18.80 72.13 26.06
CA ARG A 5 17.36 71.85 26.27
C ARG A 5 16.47 73.12 26.34
N LEU A 6 15.18 72.96 25.98
CA LEU A 6 13.94 73.14 26.78
C LEU A 6 12.72 72.92 25.82
N SER A 7 11.86 71.93 26.05
CA SER A 7 10.59 71.99 26.81
C SER A 7 9.50 72.84 26.16
N GLU A 8 8.45 72.23 25.59
CA GLU A 8 7.09 72.82 25.59
C GLU A 8 6.00 71.80 25.21
N MET A 9 4.84 72.00 25.84
CA MET A 9 3.69 71.12 25.97
C MET A 9 2.81 71.18 24.71
N ASN A 10 2.12 70.09 24.37
CA ASN A 10 0.86 70.19 23.65
C ASN A 10 -0.11 69.09 24.09
N GLU A 11 -1.27 69.53 24.57
CA GLU A 11 -2.41 68.70 24.98
C GLU A 11 -3.02 67.96 23.77
N PRO A 12 -3.62 66.77 23.96
CA PRO A 12 -4.31 66.07 22.88
C PRO A 12 -5.69 66.68 22.60
N THR A 13 -5.91 66.88 21.30
CA THR A 13 -7.09 67.45 20.64
C THR A 13 -8.31 66.51 20.70
N GLU A 14 -9.48 67.13 20.62
CA GLU A 14 -10.85 66.63 20.69
C GLU A 14 -11.18 65.23 20.11
N SER A 15 -12.10 64.57 20.82
CA SER A 15 -12.83 63.36 20.43
C SER A 15 -13.85 63.63 19.31
N GLY A 16 -13.60 63.08 18.12
CA GLY A 16 -14.62 62.91 17.07
C GLY A 16 -15.49 61.67 17.33
N PRO A 17 -16.75 61.63 16.85
CA PRO A 17 -17.66 60.51 17.11
C PRO A 17 -17.25 59.26 16.32
N THR A 18 -16.97 58.18 17.06
CA THR A 18 -16.76 56.83 16.52
C THR A 18 -18.04 56.28 15.90
N ALA A 19 -18.03 56.04 14.59
CA ALA A 19 -19.06 55.22 13.94
C ALA A 19 -18.97 53.77 14.46
N PRO A 20 -20.11 53.10 14.74
CA PRO A 20 -20.08 51.70 15.17
C PRO A 20 -19.58 50.80 14.04
N LEU A 21 -18.59 49.95 14.36
CA LEU A 21 -18.13 48.85 13.50
C LEU A 21 -19.31 47.90 13.24
N ALA A 22 -19.60 47.61 11.98
CA ALA A 22 -20.55 46.58 11.62
C ALA A 22 -20.07 45.21 12.15
N PRO A 23 -20.96 44.34 12.66
CA PRO A 23 -20.56 43.01 13.09
C PRO A 23 -20.02 42.22 11.90
N VAL A 24 -18.82 41.65 12.04
CA VAL A 24 -18.32 40.58 11.15
C VAL A 24 -19.33 39.44 11.25
N GLY A 25 -20.14 39.26 10.21
CA GLY A 25 -21.06 38.14 10.15
C GLY A 25 -20.28 36.83 9.99
N ASP A 26 -20.56 35.85 10.84
CA ASP A 26 -20.13 34.47 10.66
C ASP A 26 -20.65 33.97 9.30
N GLN A 27 -19.78 33.94 8.29
CA GLN A 27 -20.10 33.30 7.03
C GLN A 27 -20.21 31.79 7.30
N PRO A 28 -21.36 31.15 7.04
CA PRO A 28 -21.47 29.71 7.21
C PRO A 28 -20.44 29.03 6.30
N ALA A 29 -19.65 28.11 6.89
CA ALA A 29 -18.66 27.36 6.14
C ALA A 29 -19.32 26.75 4.91
N SER A 30 -18.71 27.00 3.75
CA SER A 30 -19.30 26.60 2.49
C SER A 30 -19.47 25.07 2.44
N PRO A 31 -20.57 24.56 1.89
CA PRO A 31 -20.82 23.12 1.83
C PRO A 31 -19.71 22.38 1.06
N TRP A 32 -19.02 23.07 0.13
CA TRP A 32 -17.88 22.54 -0.60
C TRP A 32 -16.61 22.40 0.26
N ALA A 33 -16.39 23.26 1.26
CA ALA A 33 -15.27 23.14 2.18
C ALA A 33 -15.44 21.93 3.11
N THR A 34 -16.67 21.67 3.57
CA THR A 34 -17.02 20.52 4.40
C THR A 34 -16.86 19.20 3.64
N VAL A 35 -17.31 19.15 2.38
CA VAL A 35 -17.13 17.98 1.51
C VAL A 35 -15.64 17.73 1.23
N ALA A 36 -14.86 18.78 0.90
CA ALA A 36 -13.43 18.63 0.67
C ALA A 36 -12.68 18.12 1.91
N ALA A 37 -12.99 18.64 3.10
CA ALA A 37 -12.40 18.20 4.36
C ALA A 37 -12.76 16.74 4.69
N LEU A 38 -14.01 16.33 4.48
CA LEU A 38 -14.44 14.94 4.67
C LEU A 38 -13.76 13.99 3.67
N THR A 39 -13.56 14.43 2.42
CA THR A 39 -12.86 13.64 1.40
C THR A 39 -11.38 13.45 1.76
N LEU A 40 -10.73 14.50 2.26
CA LEU A 40 -9.34 14.45 2.74
C LEU A 40 -9.21 13.54 3.97
N LEU A 41 -10.16 13.61 4.90
CA LEU A 41 -10.16 12.80 6.13
C LEU A 41 -10.42 11.31 5.86
N VAL A 42 -11.34 10.97 4.94
CA VAL A 42 -11.59 9.58 4.53
C VAL A 42 -10.40 9.03 3.74
N GLY A 43 -9.82 9.83 2.85
CA GLY A 43 -8.58 9.46 2.15
C GLY A 43 -7.42 9.21 3.11
N LEU A 44 -7.24 10.09 4.09
CA LEU A 44 -6.19 9.96 5.12
C LEU A 44 -6.45 8.76 6.04
N ALA A 45 -7.70 8.50 6.47
CA ALA A 45 -8.04 7.34 7.28
C ALA A 45 -7.86 6.00 6.54
N ALA A 46 -8.16 5.95 5.24
CA ALA A 46 -7.89 4.78 4.41
C ALA A 46 -6.38 4.51 4.28
N VAL A 47 -5.60 5.59 4.10
CA VAL A 47 -4.13 5.55 4.07
C VAL A 47 -3.56 5.11 5.44
N LEU A 48 -4.05 5.63 6.56
CA LEU A 48 -3.64 5.19 7.91
C LEU A 48 -4.06 3.75 8.23
N GLY A 49 -5.21 3.29 7.74
CA GLY A 49 -5.65 1.90 7.87
C GLY A 49 -4.75 0.89 7.16
N LEU A 50 -4.06 1.31 6.09
CA LEU A 50 -2.99 0.55 5.43
C LEU A 50 -1.68 0.54 6.26
N PHE A 51 -1.45 1.54 7.11
CA PHE A 51 -0.26 1.67 7.95
C PHE A 51 -0.40 1.00 9.33
N THR A 52 -1.61 0.93 9.89
CA THR A 52 -1.87 0.13 11.08
C THR A 52 -2.00 -1.33 10.70
N GLY A 53 -0.86 -2.01 10.57
CA GLY A 53 -0.76 -3.47 10.66
C GLY A 53 -1.14 -3.97 12.06
N ALA A 54 -2.28 -3.55 12.60
CA ALA A 54 -2.88 -4.10 13.80
C ALA A 54 -3.42 -5.48 13.43
N GLY A 55 -2.53 -6.47 13.60
CA GLY A 55 -2.78 -7.85 13.31
C GLY A 55 -4.07 -8.36 13.93
N ARG A 56 -4.92 -8.95 13.09
CA ARG A 56 -5.42 -10.26 13.45
C ARG A 56 -4.30 -11.24 13.17
N THR A 57 -3.44 -11.42 14.18
CA THR A 57 -2.56 -12.57 14.23
C THR A 57 -3.45 -13.80 14.33
N SER A 58 -3.80 -14.39 13.20
CA SER A 58 -4.00 -15.84 13.19
C SER A 58 -2.62 -16.44 13.34
N ALA A 59 -2.15 -16.51 14.58
CA ALA A 59 -1.05 -17.37 14.95
C ALA A 59 -1.53 -18.80 14.73
N LEU A 60 -1.22 -19.36 13.57
CA LEU A 60 -0.96 -20.78 13.42
C LEU A 60 0.16 -20.89 12.40
N GLY A 61 1.38 -21.10 12.89
CA GLY A 61 2.29 -21.96 12.16
C GLY A 61 1.54 -23.27 11.97
N ASN A 62 1.02 -23.51 10.76
CA ASN A 62 0.45 -24.80 10.45
C ASN A 62 1.61 -25.69 9.99
N PRO A 63 1.79 -26.88 10.59
CA PRO A 63 2.46 -27.94 9.87
C PRO A 63 1.72 -28.10 8.53
N VAL A 64 2.48 -28.24 7.44
CA VAL A 64 1.97 -28.47 6.07
C VAL A 64 0.76 -29.39 6.15
N ARG A 65 -0.43 -28.84 5.91
CA ARG A 65 -1.66 -29.57 6.16
C ARG A 65 -1.82 -30.54 4.99
N SER A 66 -1.93 -31.83 5.26
CA SER A 66 -2.20 -32.84 4.24
C SER A 66 -3.41 -32.39 3.39
N GLY A 67 -3.17 -31.97 2.14
CA GLY A 67 -4.19 -31.37 1.26
C GLY A 67 -3.84 -30.01 0.64
N GLU A 68 -2.76 -29.35 1.04
CA GLU A 68 -2.30 -28.12 0.37
C GLU A 68 -1.81 -28.38 -1.07
N SER A 69 -2.06 -27.44 -1.98
CA SER A 69 -1.60 -27.58 -3.37
C SER A 69 -0.07 -27.47 -3.45
N PRO A 70 0.58 -28.09 -4.46
CA PRO A 70 2.02 -27.94 -4.65
C PRO A 70 2.48 -26.46 -4.73
N ALA A 71 1.64 -25.59 -5.29
CA ALA A 71 1.90 -24.15 -5.32
C ALA A 71 1.88 -23.51 -3.92
N ALA A 72 0.91 -23.90 -3.08
CA ALA A 72 0.85 -23.43 -1.69
C ALA A 72 2.09 -23.90 -0.90
N GLN A 73 2.48 -25.17 -1.04
CA GLN A 73 3.69 -25.70 -0.41
C GLN A 73 4.94 -24.94 -0.85
N THR A 74 5.07 -24.64 -2.15
CA THR A 74 6.19 -23.86 -2.67
C THR A 74 6.24 -22.46 -2.04
N ILE A 75 5.10 -21.77 -1.92
CA ILE A 75 5.03 -20.44 -1.27
C ILE A 75 5.43 -20.52 0.21
N LEU A 76 4.99 -21.55 0.94
CA LEU A 76 5.36 -21.74 2.33
C LEU A 76 6.89 -21.93 2.50
N VAL A 77 7.53 -22.72 1.64
CA VAL A 77 8.98 -22.89 1.67
C VAL A 77 9.70 -21.60 1.23
N LEU A 78 9.22 -20.95 0.17
CA LEU A 78 9.77 -19.69 -0.37
C LEU A 78 9.76 -18.56 0.66
N THR A 79 8.80 -18.57 1.59
CA THR A 79 8.63 -17.50 2.59
C THR A 79 9.11 -17.90 3.99
N GLY A 80 9.66 -19.11 4.14
CA GLY A 80 10.24 -19.63 5.37
C GLY A 80 11.75 -19.37 5.49
N ASP A 81 12.41 -20.14 6.36
CA ASP A 81 13.81 -19.93 6.75
C ASP A 81 14.83 -20.34 5.68
N HIS A 82 14.44 -21.22 4.75
CA HIS A 82 15.29 -21.76 3.68
C HIS A 82 14.64 -21.56 2.30
N PRO A 83 14.56 -20.31 1.82
CA PRO A 83 13.86 -19.97 0.56
C PRO A 83 14.51 -20.57 -0.70
N ASP A 84 15.78 -20.95 -0.64
CA ASP A 84 16.48 -21.73 -1.68
C ASP A 84 15.87 -23.13 -1.89
N ARG A 85 15.32 -23.73 -0.83
CA ARG A 85 14.70 -25.07 -0.91
C ARG A 85 13.37 -25.06 -1.64
N ALA A 86 12.79 -23.90 -1.93
CA ALA A 86 11.54 -23.81 -2.70
C ALA A 86 11.72 -24.41 -4.10
N ALA A 87 12.93 -24.30 -4.69
CA ALA A 87 13.28 -24.93 -5.96
C ALA A 87 13.03 -26.44 -6.00
N ALA A 88 13.15 -27.15 -4.87
CA ALA A 88 12.96 -28.59 -4.79
C ALA A 88 11.49 -29.02 -4.71
N VAL A 89 10.57 -28.09 -4.42
CA VAL A 89 9.13 -28.36 -4.25
C VAL A 89 8.25 -27.65 -5.28
N VAL A 90 8.88 -27.04 -6.30
CA VAL A 90 8.16 -26.40 -7.41
C VAL A 90 7.26 -27.42 -8.12
N PRO A 91 6.02 -27.07 -8.47
CA PRO A 91 5.15 -27.98 -9.22
C PRO A 91 5.81 -28.41 -10.53
N ALA A 92 5.78 -29.71 -10.85
CA ALA A 92 6.42 -30.25 -12.06
C ALA A 92 5.98 -29.54 -13.35
N GLU A 93 4.68 -29.22 -13.45
CA GLU A 93 4.09 -28.53 -14.60
C GLU A 93 4.32 -27.01 -14.61
N PHE A 94 4.97 -26.45 -13.58
CA PHE A 94 5.17 -25.00 -13.47
C PHE A 94 5.87 -24.43 -14.70
N ALA A 95 6.95 -25.06 -15.15
CA ALA A 95 7.72 -24.57 -16.29
C ALA A 95 6.91 -24.64 -17.60
N ALA A 96 6.11 -25.70 -17.79
CA ALA A 96 5.23 -25.82 -18.95
C ALA A 96 4.13 -24.76 -18.95
N VAL A 97 3.56 -24.43 -17.78
CA VAL A 97 2.47 -23.45 -17.63
C VAL A 97 2.96 -22.00 -17.62
N MET A 98 4.13 -21.74 -17.04
CA MET A 98 4.68 -20.39 -16.83
C MET A 98 5.70 -19.98 -17.88
N GLY A 99 6.32 -20.95 -18.57
CA GLY A 99 7.28 -20.71 -19.64
C GLY A 99 8.73 -20.49 -19.18
N TYR A 100 9.07 -20.79 -17.93
CA TYR A 100 10.44 -20.70 -17.42
C TYR A 100 10.68 -21.64 -16.23
N HIS A 101 11.95 -21.96 -15.96
CA HIS A 101 12.38 -22.63 -14.74
C HIS A 101 12.89 -21.61 -13.71
N PRO A 102 12.39 -21.62 -12.47
CA PRO A 102 12.97 -20.79 -11.42
C PRO A 102 14.40 -21.25 -11.14
N THR A 103 15.23 -20.32 -10.66
CA THR A 103 16.65 -20.59 -10.36
C THR A 103 16.96 -20.21 -8.92
N VAL A 104 18.02 -20.79 -8.35
CA VAL A 104 18.52 -20.38 -7.03
C VAL A 104 19.63 -19.36 -7.23
N SER A 105 19.50 -18.19 -6.61
CA SER A 105 20.49 -17.12 -6.65
C SER A 105 20.53 -16.40 -5.31
N GLY A 106 21.74 -16.25 -4.73
CA GLY A 106 21.91 -15.55 -3.45
C GLY A 106 21.12 -16.17 -2.29
N GLY A 107 20.91 -17.49 -2.32
CA GLY A 107 20.10 -18.20 -1.31
C GLY A 107 18.58 -18.05 -1.48
N LEU A 108 18.11 -17.49 -2.60
CA LEU A 108 16.69 -17.32 -2.90
C LEU A 108 16.31 -18.12 -4.14
N THR A 109 15.13 -18.75 -4.15
CA THR A 109 14.50 -19.23 -5.38
C THR A 109 13.80 -18.06 -6.08
N ILE A 110 14.16 -17.80 -7.34
CA ILE A 110 13.82 -16.56 -8.05
C ILE A 110 13.27 -16.79 -9.46
N ASN A 111 12.55 -15.80 -9.98
CA ASN A 111 12.27 -15.66 -11.40
C ASN A 111 13.55 -15.10 -12.07
N PRO A 112 14.22 -15.85 -12.96
CA PRO A 112 15.49 -15.43 -13.55
C PRO A 112 15.37 -14.17 -14.42
N THR A 113 14.18 -13.86 -14.93
CA THR A 113 13.90 -12.66 -15.73
C THR A 113 13.00 -11.67 -15.01
N GLY A 114 12.73 -11.88 -13.72
CA GLY A 114 11.99 -10.95 -12.89
C GLY A 114 12.76 -9.66 -12.64
N SER A 115 12.08 -8.64 -12.12
CA SER A 115 12.70 -7.37 -11.78
C SER A 115 11.90 -6.61 -10.73
N CYS A 116 12.52 -5.67 -10.01
CA CYS A 116 11.76 -4.70 -9.22
C CYS A 116 10.84 -3.86 -10.12
N SER A 117 9.60 -4.32 -10.31
CA SER A 117 8.57 -3.64 -11.08
C SER A 117 7.96 -2.50 -10.26
N SER A 118 8.71 -1.41 -10.13
CA SER A 118 8.32 -0.22 -9.35
C SER A 118 8.30 1.01 -10.25
N SER A 119 7.28 1.87 -10.08
CA SER A 119 7.21 3.18 -10.75
C SER A 119 8.18 4.21 -10.18
N ILE A 120 8.83 3.86 -9.07
CA ILE A 120 9.89 4.65 -8.44
C ILE A 120 11.18 3.85 -8.42
N ASP A 121 12.31 4.54 -8.51
CA ASP A 121 13.63 3.91 -8.36
C ASP A 121 13.75 3.30 -6.96
N LEU A 122 13.95 1.98 -6.93
CA LEU A 122 14.23 1.24 -5.70
C LEU A 122 15.73 0.98 -5.59
N PRO A 123 16.29 0.90 -4.37
CA PRO A 123 17.67 0.51 -4.17
C PRO A 123 17.99 -0.83 -4.86
N ASP A 124 19.07 -0.91 -5.66
CA ASP A 124 19.48 -2.11 -6.40
C ASP A 124 19.58 -3.37 -5.53
N ARG A 125 19.93 -3.19 -4.26
CA ARG A 125 20.00 -4.26 -3.26
C ARG A 125 18.66 -4.96 -2.98
N PHE A 126 17.54 -4.39 -3.42
CA PHE A 126 16.22 -5.02 -3.34
C PHE A 126 15.95 -5.98 -4.49
N GLU A 127 16.71 -5.89 -5.59
CA GLU A 127 16.51 -6.66 -6.81
C GLU A 127 16.41 -8.19 -6.58
N PRO A 128 17.28 -8.84 -5.77
CA PRO A 128 17.12 -10.26 -5.49
C PRO A 128 15.79 -10.63 -4.82
N PHE A 129 15.30 -9.76 -3.93
CA PHE A 129 14.03 -9.98 -3.21
C PHE A 129 12.84 -9.76 -4.13
N CYS A 130 12.88 -8.76 -5.01
CA CYS A 130 11.86 -8.54 -6.03
C CYS A 130 11.75 -9.76 -6.96
N ARG A 131 12.88 -10.32 -7.41
CA ARG A 131 12.87 -11.52 -8.27
C ARG A 131 12.33 -12.77 -7.57
N ALA A 132 12.54 -12.90 -6.26
CA ALA A 132 11.92 -13.94 -5.45
C ALA A 132 10.41 -13.72 -5.28
N HIS A 133 9.99 -12.48 -5.07
CA HIS A 133 8.58 -12.09 -4.97
C HIS A 133 7.82 -12.30 -6.29
N ASP A 134 8.42 -11.96 -7.43
CA ASP A 134 7.87 -12.23 -8.77
C ASP A 134 7.64 -13.74 -8.98
N PHE A 135 8.59 -14.59 -8.56
CA PHE A 135 8.40 -16.03 -8.57
C PHE A 135 7.21 -16.47 -7.71
N GLY A 136 7.07 -15.90 -6.51
CA GLY A 136 5.90 -16.10 -5.66
C GLY A 136 4.58 -15.71 -6.34
N TYR A 137 4.55 -14.57 -7.00
CA TYR A 137 3.40 -14.10 -7.76
C TYR A 137 3.07 -15.01 -8.95
N ASP A 138 4.10 -15.55 -9.61
CA ASP A 138 3.93 -16.54 -10.66
C ASP A 138 3.36 -17.85 -10.14
N LEU A 139 3.65 -18.26 -8.90
CA LEU A 139 2.97 -19.39 -8.25
C LEU A 139 1.48 -19.13 -8.01
N LEU A 140 1.09 -17.89 -7.67
CA LEU A 140 -0.34 -17.51 -7.58
C LEU A 140 -1.03 -17.64 -8.92
N ARG A 141 -0.39 -17.14 -9.98
CA ARG A 141 -0.93 -17.21 -11.36
C ARG A 141 -0.96 -18.64 -11.87
N TYR A 142 0.05 -19.45 -11.56
CA TYR A 142 0.09 -20.87 -11.88
C TYR A 142 -1.08 -21.61 -11.21
N ALA A 143 -1.30 -21.37 -9.92
CA ALA A 143 -2.36 -22.01 -9.16
C ALA A 143 -3.75 -21.67 -9.73
N ASP A 144 -3.97 -20.41 -10.09
CA ASP A 144 -5.18 -19.94 -10.77
C ASP A 144 -5.38 -20.59 -12.15
N ARG A 145 -4.36 -20.58 -13.01
CA ARG A 145 -4.41 -21.25 -14.34
C ARG A 145 -4.60 -22.76 -14.25
N SER A 146 -4.18 -23.37 -13.14
CA SER A 146 -4.33 -24.80 -12.87
C SER A 146 -5.67 -25.15 -12.21
N GLY A 147 -6.59 -24.19 -12.10
CA GLY A 147 -7.93 -24.40 -11.50
C GLY A 147 -7.92 -24.59 -9.98
N ARG A 148 -6.83 -24.20 -9.30
CA ARG A 148 -6.64 -24.33 -7.85
C ARG A 148 -6.18 -23.01 -7.24
N PRO A 149 -6.96 -21.92 -7.39
CA PRO A 149 -6.55 -20.60 -6.92
C PRO A 149 -6.28 -20.62 -5.41
N LEU A 150 -5.21 -19.94 -5.01
CA LEU A 150 -4.88 -19.79 -3.60
C LEU A 150 -5.68 -18.64 -2.99
N GLY A 151 -6.04 -18.77 -1.71
CA GLY A 151 -6.66 -17.69 -0.96
C GLY A 151 -5.71 -16.49 -0.79
N GLY A 152 -6.27 -15.32 -0.49
CA GLY A 152 -5.49 -14.08 -0.33
C GLY A 152 -4.42 -14.08 0.77
N TRP A 153 -4.36 -15.14 1.59
CA TRP A 153 -3.24 -15.38 2.51
C TRP A 153 -1.90 -15.45 1.75
N ALA A 154 -1.89 -16.12 0.58
CA ALA A 154 -0.65 -16.41 -0.14
C ALA A 154 -0.01 -15.11 -0.64
N ARG A 155 -0.81 -14.23 -1.24
CA ARG A 155 -0.37 -12.90 -1.66
C ARG A 155 0.11 -12.05 -0.49
N ARG A 156 -0.64 -12.03 0.63
CA ARG A 156 -0.22 -11.28 1.84
C ARG A 156 1.11 -11.79 2.38
N THR A 157 1.31 -13.10 2.45
CA THR A 157 2.56 -13.70 2.92
C THR A 157 3.74 -13.31 2.03
N LEU A 158 3.56 -13.34 0.70
CA LEU A 158 4.58 -12.90 -0.25
C LEU A 158 4.93 -11.42 -0.10
N ASP A 159 3.92 -10.54 -0.08
CA ASP A 159 4.10 -9.09 0.06
C ASP A 159 4.81 -8.74 1.37
N GLN A 160 4.39 -9.35 2.48
CA GLN A 160 5.02 -9.16 3.78
C GLN A 160 6.46 -9.68 3.80
N THR A 161 6.74 -10.80 3.14
CA THR A 161 8.10 -11.38 3.10
C THR A 161 9.06 -10.49 2.32
N LEU A 162 8.65 -9.98 1.16
CA LEU A 162 9.42 -9.02 0.37
C LEU A 162 9.79 -7.80 1.22
N VAL A 163 8.79 -7.20 1.87
CA VAL A 163 8.99 -6.01 2.71
C VAL A 163 9.92 -6.31 3.89
N ARG A 164 9.75 -7.46 4.57
CA ARG A 164 10.66 -7.86 5.66
C ARG A 164 12.11 -7.99 5.17
N GLN A 165 12.34 -8.62 4.02
CA GLN A 165 13.67 -8.79 3.44
C GLN A 165 14.30 -7.44 3.03
N MET A 166 13.51 -6.55 2.44
CA MET A 166 13.94 -5.17 2.15
C MET A 166 14.41 -4.46 3.42
N HIS A 167 13.59 -4.45 4.48
CA HIS A 167 13.97 -3.84 5.76
C HIS A 167 15.20 -4.49 6.38
N ALA A 168 15.27 -5.82 6.42
CA ALA A 168 16.40 -6.55 6.99
C ALA A 168 17.72 -6.27 6.28
N SER A 169 17.65 -5.95 4.98
CA SER A 169 18.84 -5.57 4.24
C SER A 169 19.31 -4.16 4.58
N CYS A 170 18.43 -3.24 4.97
CA CYS A 170 18.73 -1.80 5.03
C CYS A 170 19.71 -1.40 6.14
N THR A 171 20.51 -0.35 5.88
CA THR A 171 21.48 0.21 6.82
C THR A 171 21.28 1.70 7.11
N ALA A 172 20.39 2.38 6.37
CA ALA A 172 20.16 3.82 6.48
C ALA A 172 18.65 4.16 6.40
N PRO A 173 18.21 5.29 6.99
CA PRO A 173 16.80 5.68 7.01
C PRO A 173 16.15 5.76 5.62
N ALA A 174 16.86 6.27 4.62
CA ALA A 174 16.34 6.38 3.24
C ALA A 174 16.01 5.00 2.63
N CYS A 175 16.80 3.97 2.93
CA CYS A 175 16.51 2.60 2.49
C CYS A 175 15.22 2.06 3.13
N HIS A 176 15.03 2.31 4.43
CA HIS A 176 13.80 1.93 5.11
C HIS A 176 12.58 2.69 4.55
N ALA A 177 12.72 3.98 4.23
CA ALA A 177 11.66 4.75 3.58
C ALA A 177 11.28 4.19 2.19
N ALA A 178 12.25 3.72 1.41
CA ALA A 178 11.99 3.03 0.15
C ALA A 178 11.22 1.71 0.37
N ALA A 179 11.61 0.92 1.37
CA ALA A 179 10.89 -0.30 1.75
C ALA A 179 9.44 -0.01 2.22
N GLU A 180 9.22 1.09 2.96
CA GLU A 180 7.87 1.57 3.31
C GLU A 180 7.04 1.97 2.10
N THR A 181 7.66 2.60 1.11
CA THR A 181 6.95 2.97 -0.12
C THR A 181 6.55 1.73 -0.92
N ALA A 182 7.42 0.72 -1.00
CA ALA A 182 7.10 -0.57 -1.61
C ALA A 182 5.93 -1.26 -0.88
N ARG A 183 5.93 -1.27 0.46
CA ARG A 183 4.82 -1.80 1.27
C ARG A 183 3.50 -1.11 0.96
N ALA A 184 3.48 0.23 0.90
CA ALA A 184 2.28 1.00 0.59
C ALA A 184 1.77 0.69 -0.83
N GLY A 185 2.67 0.66 -1.82
CA GLY A 185 2.34 0.33 -3.21
C GLY A 185 1.75 -1.08 -3.35
N LEU A 186 2.39 -2.08 -2.72
CA LEU A 186 1.89 -3.46 -2.68
C LEU A 186 0.52 -3.54 -1.99
N GLY A 187 0.37 -2.89 -0.83
CA GLY A 187 -0.89 -2.90 -0.07
C GLY A 187 -2.07 -2.33 -0.88
N LEU A 188 -1.88 -1.18 -1.52
CA LEU A 188 -2.88 -0.56 -2.39
C LEU A 188 -3.21 -1.46 -3.59
N ASN A 189 -2.17 -2.02 -4.24
CA ASN A 189 -2.34 -2.90 -5.39
C ASN A 189 -3.09 -4.18 -5.02
N SER A 190 -2.71 -4.81 -3.91
CA SER A 190 -3.32 -6.03 -3.38
C SER A 190 -4.76 -5.79 -2.95
N TRP A 191 -5.05 -4.66 -2.29
CA TRP A 191 -6.42 -4.28 -1.94
C TRP A 191 -7.30 -4.09 -3.19
N ARG A 192 -6.83 -3.30 -4.16
CA ARG A 192 -7.53 -3.04 -5.43
C ARG A 192 -7.83 -4.33 -6.20
N GLN A 193 -6.92 -5.29 -6.13
CA GLN A 193 -7.06 -6.59 -6.78
C GLN A 193 -7.63 -7.68 -5.86
N HIS A 194 -8.29 -7.31 -4.75
CA HIS A 194 -8.97 -8.22 -3.81
C HIS A 194 -8.08 -9.37 -3.29
N PHE A 195 -6.77 -9.13 -3.21
CA PHE A 195 -5.75 -10.09 -2.81
C PHE A 195 -5.66 -11.34 -3.72
N GLY A 196 -6.20 -11.30 -4.94
CA GLY A 196 -6.08 -12.36 -5.94
C GLY A 196 -4.72 -12.39 -6.64
N PRO A 197 -4.51 -13.29 -7.61
CA PRO A 197 -3.31 -13.30 -8.45
C PRO A 197 -3.12 -11.95 -9.15
N PRO A 198 -1.90 -11.42 -9.23
CA PRO A 198 -1.67 -10.14 -9.89
C PRO A 198 -1.81 -10.30 -11.40
N THR A 199 -2.58 -9.42 -12.03
CA THR A 199 -2.64 -9.28 -13.48
C THR A 199 -1.25 -8.93 -14.04
N ARG A 200 -0.90 -9.43 -15.23
CA ARG A 200 0.33 -9.00 -15.90
C ARG A 200 0.09 -7.66 -16.59
N SER A 201 1.07 -6.77 -16.52
CA SER A 201 1.13 -5.51 -17.29
C SER A 201 -0.16 -4.71 -17.26
N GLU A 202 -0.37 -3.97 -16.17
CA GLU A 202 -1.44 -2.98 -16.11
C GLU A 202 -0.92 -1.61 -16.57
N SER A 203 -1.72 -0.90 -17.37
CA SER A 203 -1.41 0.48 -17.70
C SER A 203 -1.75 1.38 -16.51
N ILE A 204 -1.09 2.53 -16.39
CA ILE A 204 -1.43 3.54 -15.36
C ILE A 204 -2.93 3.89 -15.42
N LEU A 205 -3.50 3.91 -16.63
CA LEU A 205 -4.92 4.14 -16.84
C LEU A 205 -5.78 3.01 -16.23
N SER A 206 -5.41 1.74 -16.39
CA SER A 206 -6.15 0.62 -15.81
C SER A 206 -6.01 0.55 -14.30
N ILE A 207 -4.85 0.94 -13.76
CA ILE A 207 -4.66 1.10 -12.31
C ILE A 207 -5.60 2.19 -11.79
N GLY A 208 -5.67 3.34 -12.46
CA GLY A 208 -6.54 4.46 -12.08
C GLY A 208 -8.03 4.13 -12.11
N THR A 209 -8.52 3.48 -13.17
CA THR A 209 -9.94 3.14 -13.32
C THR A 209 -10.39 2.07 -12.33
N SER A 210 -9.57 1.05 -12.09
CA SER A 210 -9.87 0.01 -11.10
C SER A 210 -9.83 0.54 -9.67
N LEU A 211 -8.91 1.45 -9.34
CA LEU A 211 -8.90 2.13 -8.05
C LEU A 211 -10.19 2.92 -7.82
N ALA A 212 -10.63 3.71 -8.81
CA ALA A 212 -11.89 4.44 -8.75
C ALA A 212 -13.11 3.52 -8.59
N GLY A 213 -13.13 2.38 -9.30
CA GLY A 213 -14.18 1.37 -9.19
C GLY A 213 -14.26 0.72 -7.81
N THR A 214 -13.12 0.33 -7.22
CA THR A 214 -13.08 -0.26 -5.87
C THR A 214 -13.55 0.76 -4.83
N VAL A 215 -13.11 2.02 -4.92
CA VAL A 215 -13.61 3.09 -4.03
C VAL A 215 -15.13 3.27 -4.21
N ALA A 216 -15.63 3.41 -5.43
CA ALA A 216 -17.06 3.57 -5.70
C ALA A 216 -17.91 2.40 -5.14
N SER A 217 -17.39 1.17 -5.18
CA SER A 217 -18.08 0.00 -4.62
C SER A 217 -18.31 0.09 -3.10
N LEU A 218 -17.36 0.69 -2.36
CA LEU A 218 -17.50 0.95 -0.92
C LEU A 218 -18.58 2.00 -0.61
N TRP A 219 -18.81 2.96 -1.51
CA TRP A 219 -19.84 4.00 -1.35
C TRP A 219 -21.26 3.52 -1.71
N THR A 220 -21.37 2.55 -2.63
CA THR A 220 -22.68 2.01 -3.05
C THR A 220 -23.22 0.91 -2.14
N ALA A 221 -22.37 0.24 -1.37
CA ALA A 221 -22.78 -0.77 -0.39
C ALA A 221 -23.77 -0.23 0.68
N PRO A 222 -23.50 0.89 1.37
CA PRO A 222 -24.45 1.44 2.35
C PRO A 222 -25.73 2.01 1.71
N ALA A 223 -25.67 2.48 0.46
CA ALA A 223 -26.83 3.00 -0.25
C ALA A 223 -27.84 1.90 -0.63
N ARG A 224 -27.36 0.68 -0.92
CA ARG A 224 -28.23 -0.48 -1.20
C ARG A 224 -28.95 -1.00 0.05
N GLU A 225 -28.30 -1.00 1.20
CA GLU A 225 -28.95 -1.40 2.47
C GLU A 225 -30.00 -0.39 2.94
N LEU A 226 -29.77 0.92 2.74
CA LEU A 226 -30.74 1.96 3.06
C LEU A 226 -31.99 1.90 2.18
N ILE A 227 -31.87 1.53 0.90
CA ILE A 227 -33.03 1.35 0.00
C ILE A 227 -33.78 0.04 0.32
N GLY A 228 -33.07 -1.00 0.77
CA GLY A 228 -33.68 -2.25 1.22
C GLY A 228 -34.47 -2.12 2.53
N ALA A 229 -34.03 -1.24 3.43
CA ALA A 229 -34.72 -0.97 4.70
C ALA A 229 -35.97 -0.07 4.57
N LEU A 230 -36.23 0.46 3.37
CA LEU A 230 -37.39 1.31 3.06
C LEU A 230 -38.47 0.59 2.21
N ARG A 231 -38.36 -0.73 2.06
CA ARG A 231 -39.41 -1.61 1.51
C ARG A 231 -39.89 -2.58 2.57
#